data_AF-A0A2D8GN06-F1
#
_entry.id   AF-A0A2D8GN06-F1
#
_cell.length_a   1.000
_cell.length_b   1.000
_cell.length_c   1.000
_cell.angle_alpha   90.00
_cell.angle_beta   90.00
_cell.angle_gamma   90.00
#
_symmetry.space_group_name_H-M   'P 1'
#
loop_
_entity.id
_entity.type
_entity.pdbx_description
1 polymer ?
#
loop_
_entity_poly.entity_id
_entity_poly.type
_entity_poly.pdbx_seq_one_letter_code
_entity_poly.pdbx_strand_id
1 'polypeptide(L)'
;MRLYKKSLIPISGVIYGQTIYWLTIISSLIVLLGTIVSFLEKNSPLPASYLLQSVIDGRSKTDIWANSVVGEPPDIFFFLNNLSHGESITMVGIAIGVSSVIPATLFSSYFLWKSRNPVFALIAVIACLLTGIGIMA
;
A
#
# COMPACT_ATOMS: atom_id res chain seq x y z
N MET A 1 -23.51 -22.45 34.08
CA MET A 1 -22.20 -22.10 33.44
C MET A 1 -22.35 -22.28 31.94
N ARG A 2 -22.52 -21.19 31.16
CA ARG A 2 -22.48 -21.27 29.69
C ARG A 2 -21.03 -21.48 29.28
N LEU A 3 -20.69 -22.69 28.85
CA LEU A 3 -19.39 -22.98 28.24
C LEU A 3 -19.24 -22.06 27.02
N TYR A 4 -18.31 -21.11 27.11
CA TYR A 4 -17.90 -20.28 25.98
C TYR A 4 -17.24 -21.21 24.96
N LYS A 5 -18.05 -21.75 24.04
CA LYS A 5 -17.55 -22.56 22.93
C LYS A 5 -16.80 -21.58 22.04
N LYS A 6 -15.47 -21.55 22.18
CA LYS A 6 -14.57 -20.74 21.34
C LYS A 6 -15.00 -20.97 19.90
N SER A 7 -15.66 -20.00 19.28
CA SER A 7 -16.09 -20.11 17.89
C SER A 7 -14.81 -20.34 17.08
N LEU A 8 -14.68 -21.49 16.44
CA LEU A 8 -13.60 -21.74 15.51
C LEU A 8 -13.62 -20.60 14.50
N ILE A 9 -12.54 -19.83 14.47
CA ILE A 9 -12.40 -18.71 13.53
C ILE A 9 -12.58 -19.29 12.13
N PRO A 10 -13.47 -18.73 11.31
CA PRO A 10 -13.67 -19.23 9.96
C PRO A 10 -12.33 -19.19 9.20
N ILE A 11 -12.02 -20.27 8.49
CA ILE A 11 -10.74 -20.44 7.77
C ILE A 11 -10.50 -19.27 6.80
N SER A 12 -11.56 -18.73 6.20
CA SER A 12 -11.50 -17.56 5.32
C SER A 12 -11.01 -16.28 6.02
N GLY A 13 -11.34 -16.10 7.30
CA GLY A 13 -10.89 -14.96 8.11
C GLY A 13 -9.42 -15.12 8.52
N VAL A 14 -8.98 -16.34 8.81
CA VAL A 14 -7.57 -16.63 9.12
C VAL A 14 -6.70 -16.35 7.89
N ILE A 15 -7.12 -16.81 6.70
CA ILE A 15 -6.37 -16.61 5.47
C ILE A 15 -6.30 -15.12 5.11
N TYR A 16 -7.42 -14.41 5.16
CA TYR A 16 -7.44 -12.97 4.96
C TYR A 16 -6.44 -12.24 5.88
N GLY A 17 -6.53 -12.52 7.19
CA GLY A 17 -5.67 -11.88 8.18
C GLY A 17 -4.20 -12.22 7.98
N GLN A 18 -3.86 -13.48 7.69
CA GLN A 18 -2.48 -13.88 7.44
C GLN A 18 -1.91 -13.25 6.17
N THR A 19 -2.69 -13.19 5.08
CA THR A 19 -2.23 -12.58 3.83
C THR A 19 -1.93 -11.08 4.02
N ILE A 20 -2.85 -10.32 4.63
CA ILE A 20 -2.61 -8.90 4.89
C ILE A 20 -1.43 -8.73 5.83
N TYR A 21 -1.40 -9.46 6.95
CA TYR A 21 -0.34 -9.34 7.94
C TYR A 21 1.05 -9.46 7.33
N TRP A 22 1.29 -10.51 6.54
CA TRP A 22 2.61 -10.72 5.92
C TRP A 22 2.92 -9.69 4.85
N LEU A 23 1.96 -9.34 4.00
CA LEU A 23 2.19 -8.33 2.95
C LEU A 23 2.42 -6.93 3.54
N THR A 24 1.74 -6.57 4.62
CA THR A 24 1.96 -5.30 5.33
C THR A 24 3.34 -5.28 5.99
N ILE A 25 3.82 -6.39 6.55
CA ILE A 25 5.19 -6.47 7.09
C ILE A 25 6.24 -6.32 6.00
N ILE A 26 6.05 -6.99 4.86
CA ILE A 26 6.99 -6.87 3.73
C ILE A 26 6.98 -5.44 3.20
N SER A 27 5.79 -4.86 3.03
CA SER A 27 5.62 -3.46 2.63
C SER A 27 6.32 -2.50 3.58
N SER A 28 6.10 -2.62 4.90
CA SER A 28 6.70 -1.73 5.87
C SER A 28 8.24 -1.83 5.89
N LEU A 29 8.78 -3.03 5.67
CA LEU A 29 10.21 -3.24 5.53
C LEU A 29 10.78 -2.58 4.26
N ILE A 30 10.08 -2.69 3.13
CA ILE A 30 10.46 -2.01 1.88
C ILE A 30 10.42 -0.48 2.05
N VAL A 31 9.36 0.05 2.67
CA VAL A 31 9.23 1.48 2.97
C VAL A 31 10.38 1.93 3.86
N LEU A 32 10.69 1.20 4.94
CA LEU A 32 11.80 1.51 5.82
C LEU A 32 13.13 1.61 5.05
N LEU A 33 13.42 0.60 4.21
CA LEU A 33 14.64 0.58 3.40
C LEU A 33 14.69 1.75 2.41
N GLY A 34 13.58 2.01 1.70
CA GLY A 34 13.49 3.14 0.77
C GLY A 34 13.73 4.48 1.46
N THR A 35 13.17 4.66 2.67
CA THR A 35 13.33 5.91 3.44
C THR A 35 14.78 6.09 3.87
N ILE A 36 15.43 5.03 4.34
CA ILE A 36 16.87 5.07 4.70
C ILE A 36 17.71 5.45 3.48
N VAL A 37 17.46 4.83 2.33
CA VAL A 37 18.17 5.14 1.08
C VAL A 37 17.92 6.59 0.67
N SER A 38 16.67 7.06 0.75
CA SER A 38 16.31 8.43 0.38
C SER A 38 17.05 9.49 1.20
N PHE A 39 17.22 9.26 2.50
CA PHE A 39 17.98 10.18 3.36
C PHE A 39 19.51 10.12 3.15
N LEU A 40 20.04 9.00 2.67
CA LEU A 40 21.48 8.84 2.39
C LEU A 40 21.86 9.37 0.99
N GLU A 41 20.90 9.41 0.08
CA GLU A 41 21.11 9.76 -1.32
C GLU A 41 21.27 11.27 -1.51
N LYS A 42 22.45 11.70 -1.97
CA LYS A 42 22.78 13.13 -2.15
C LYS A 42 22.27 13.72 -3.47
N ASN A 43 22.04 12.88 -4.48
CA ASN A 43 21.64 13.26 -5.83
C ASN A 43 20.29 12.64 -6.20
N SER A 44 19.31 12.73 -5.31
CA SER A 44 17.94 12.31 -5.63
C SER A 44 17.25 13.36 -6.52
N PRO A 45 16.50 12.96 -7.56
CA PRO A 45 15.62 13.84 -8.32
C PRO A 45 14.57 14.54 -7.44
N LEU A 46 14.22 13.90 -6.31
CA LEU A 46 13.28 14.38 -5.31
C LEU A 46 13.95 14.28 -3.93
N PRO A 47 14.69 15.31 -3.50
CA PRO A 47 15.34 15.27 -2.19
C PRO A 47 14.31 15.36 -1.07
N ALA A 48 14.31 14.38 -0.16
CA ALA A 48 13.39 14.31 0.98
C ALA A 48 13.44 15.57 1.86
N SER A 49 14.63 16.16 2.02
CA SER A 49 14.83 17.39 2.79
C SER A 49 14.08 18.59 2.19
N TYR A 50 14.03 18.71 0.87
CA TYR A 50 13.29 19.78 0.19
C TYR A 50 11.79 19.61 0.38
N LEU A 51 11.27 18.40 0.18
CA LEU A 51 9.84 18.12 0.35
C LEU A 51 9.40 18.37 1.79
N LEU A 52 10.17 17.87 2.76
CA LEU A 52 9.86 18.01 4.18
C LEU A 52 9.95 19.46 4.64
N GLN A 53 10.99 20.21 4.24
CA GLN A 53 11.11 21.63 4.56
C GLN A 53 10.00 22.45 3.92
N SER A 54 9.65 22.18 2.66
CA SER A 54 8.61 22.94 1.95
C SER A 54 7.22 22.75 2.56
N VAL A 55 6.94 21.56 3.10
CA VAL A 55 5.71 21.30 3.86
C VAL A 55 5.72 22.01 5.21
N ILE A 56 6.85 22.01 5.92
CA ILE A 56 7.00 22.74 7.19
C ILE A 56 6.87 24.25 6.99
N ASP A 57 7.39 24.78 5.89
CA ASP A 57 7.28 26.18 5.48
C ASP A 57 5.83 26.57 5.10
N GLY A 58 4.91 25.60 5.03
CA GLY A 58 3.50 25.84 4.68
C GLY A 58 3.27 26.16 3.21
N ARG A 59 4.18 25.77 2.31
CA ARG A 59 4.04 26.03 0.86
C ARG A 59 2.88 25.23 0.28
N SER A 60 2.21 25.81 -0.73
CA SER A 60 1.12 25.13 -1.42
C SER A 60 1.66 24.00 -2.32
N LYS A 61 0.86 22.96 -2.59
CA LYS A 61 1.28 21.83 -3.42
C LYS A 61 1.81 22.28 -4.80
N THR A 62 1.14 23.24 -5.43
CA THR A 62 1.54 23.78 -6.72
C THR A 62 2.91 24.45 -6.65
N ASP A 63 3.18 25.18 -5.57
CA ASP A 63 4.46 25.86 -5.38
C ASP A 63 5.59 24.85 -5.08
N ILE A 64 5.31 23.77 -4.36
CA ILE A 64 6.29 22.72 -4.07
C ILE A 64 6.76 22.05 -5.37
N TRP A 65 5.81 21.68 -6.25
CA TRP A 65 6.16 20.98 -7.48
C TRP A 65 6.76 21.92 -8.52
N ALA A 66 6.23 23.14 -8.68
CA ALA A 66 6.75 24.13 -9.63
C ALA A 66 8.20 24.54 -9.33
N ASN A 67 8.61 24.52 -8.05
CA ASN A 67 9.97 24.84 -7.62
C ASN A 67 10.86 23.59 -7.42
N SER A 68 10.33 22.39 -7.70
CA SER A 68 11.09 21.15 -7.65
C SER A 68 11.84 20.93 -8.98
N VAL A 69 12.86 20.07 -8.97
CA VAL A 69 13.62 19.69 -10.18
C VAL A 69 12.73 19.01 -11.23
N VAL A 70 11.60 18.43 -10.81
CA VAL A 70 10.63 17.74 -11.67
C VAL A 70 9.62 18.71 -12.30
N GLY A 71 9.40 19.88 -11.70
CA GLY A 71 8.48 20.92 -12.20
C GLY A 71 6.98 20.59 -12.10
N GLU A 72 6.63 19.30 -12.13
CA GLU A 72 5.25 18.79 -12.06
C GLU A 72 5.14 17.66 -11.03
N PRO A 73 3.93 17.34 -10.54
CA PRO A 73 3.71 16.19 -9.66
C PRO A 73 4.13 14.90 -10.37
N PRO A 74 4.96 14.05 -9.74
CA PRO A 74 5.47 12.85 -10.37
C PRO A 74 4.37 11.78 -10.53
N ASP A 75 4.23 11.27 -11.75
CA ASP A 75 3.34 10.15 -12.07
C ASP A 75 3.94 8.79 -11.66
N ILE A 76 3.10 7.74 -11.66
CA ILE A 76 3.53 6.36 -11.42
C ILE A 76 4.71 5.95 -12.32
N PHE A 77 4.70 6.36 -13.59
CA PHE A 77 5.77 6.06 -14.54
C PHE A 77 7.10 6.70 -14.15
N PHE A 78 7.07 7.87 -13.50
CA PHE A 78 8.29 8.51 -13.00
C PHE A 78 8.96 7.63 -11.94
N PHE A 79 8.19 7.11 -10.98
CA PHE A 79 8.71 6.22 -9.94
C PHE A 79 9.17 4.86 -10.49
N LEU A 80 8.47 4.32 -11.49
CA LEU A 80 8.87 3.07 -12.16
C LEU A 80 10.15 3.21 -13.00
N ASN A 81 10.39 4.37 -13.61
CA ASN A 81 11.62 4.63 -14.35
C ASN A 81 12.82 4.93 -13.41
N ASN A 82 12.53 5.33 -12.18
CA ASN A 82 13.51 5.77 -11.18
C ASN A 82 13.59 4.81 -9.97
N LEU A 83 13.41 3.50 -10.20
CA LEU A 83 13.38 2.48 -9.12
C LEU A 83 14.66 2.39 -8.27
N SER A 84 15.79 2.88 -8.79
CA SER A 84 17.06 2.93 -8.04
C SER A 84 17.07 3.98 -6.93
N HIS A 85 16.17 4.97 -6.99
CA HIS A 85 16.13 6.06 -6.01
C HIS A 85 15.28 5.68 -4.79
N GLY A 86 15.72 6.16 -3.61
CA GLY A 86 15.07 5.84 -2.34
C GLY A 86 13.58 6.18 -2.30
N GLU A 87 13.20 7.37 -2.80
CA GLU A 87 11.80 7.81 -2.89
C GLU A 87 10.93 6.82 -3.69
N SER A 88 11.41 6.35 -4.84
CA SER A 88 10.68 5.36 -5.65
C SER A 88 10.52 4.03 -4.93
N ILE A 89 11.54 3.59 -4.20
CA ILE A 89 11.47 2.37 -3.37
C ILE A 89 10.41 2.54 -2.28
N THR A 90 10.32 3.70 -1.63
CA THR A 90 9.27 3.96 -0.63
C THR A 90 7.88 3.91 -1.24
N MET A 91 7.69 4.53 -2.41
CA MET A 91 6.41 4.55 -3.12
C MET A 91 5.98 3.16 -3.55
N VAL A 92 6.92 2.32 -4.03
CA VAL A 92 6.66 0.91 -4.32
C VAL A 92 6.25 0.14 -3.06
N GLY A 93 6.95 0.37 -1.94
CA GLY A 93 6.60 -0.23 -0.66
C GLY A 93 5.17 0.11 -0.23
N ILE A 94 4.77 1.39 -0.33
CA ILE A 94 3.40 1.84 -0.03
C ILE A 94 2.40 1.19 -1.00
N ALA A 95 2.69 1.15 -2.30
CA ALA A 95 1.83 0.54 -3.31
C ALA A 95 1.59 -0.96 -3.03
N ILE A 96 2.63 -1.71 -2.64
CA ILE A 96 2.51 -3.12 -2.23
C ILE A 96 1.65 -3.24 -0.95
N GLY A 97 1.81 -2.31 -0.01
CA GLY A 97 1.04 -2.29 1.23
C GLY A 97 -0.44 -2.06 1.01
N VAL A 98 -0.81 -1.05 0.22
CA VAL A 98 -2.21 -0.75 -0.11
C VAL A 98 -2.82 -1.85 -0.98
N SER A 99 -2.08 -2.35 -1.97
CA SER A 99 -2.55 -3.43 -2.84
C SER A 99 -2.68 -4.78 -2.14
N SER A 100 -2.12 -4.97 -0.93
CA SER A 100 -2.22 -6.22 -0.16
C SER A 100 -3.66 -6.68 0.14
N VAL A 101 -4.61 -5.74 0.14
CA VAL A 101 -6.04 -6.01 0.33
C VAL A 101 -6.61 -6.83 -0.84
N ILE A 102 -6.09 -6.65 -2.06
CA ILE A 102 -6.54 -7.36 -3.27
C ILE A 102 -6.30 -8.88 -3.14
N PRO A 103 -5.06 -9.39 -2.97
CA PRO A 103 -4.84 -10.82 -2.82
C PRO A 103 -5.52 -11.37 -1.56
N ALA A 104 -5.58 -10.62 -0.47
CA ALA A 104 -6.25 -11.06 0.75
C ALA A 104 -7.76 -11.28 0.57
N THR A 105 -8.45 -10.34 -0.08
CA THR A 105 -9.89 -10.46 -0.37
C THR A 105 -10.19 -11.52 -1.42
N LEU A 106 -9.33 -11.68 -2.44
CA LEU A 106 -9.44 -12.75 -3.43
C LEU A 106 -9.29 -14.14 -2.80
N PHE A 107 -8.25 -14.35 -2.00
CA PHE A 107 -8.05 -15.63 -1.31
C PHE A 107 -9.17 -15.90 -0.32
N SER A 108 -9.62 -14.90 0.44
CA SER A 108 -10.75 -15.06 1.37
C SER A 108 -12.04 -15.45 0.65
N SER A 109 -12.33 -14.81 -0.49
CA SER A 109 -13.51 -15.11 -1.33
C SER A 109 -13.53 -16.55 -1.82
N TYR A 110 -12.38 -17.05 -2.30
CA TYR A 110 -12.26 -18.44 -2.75
C TYR A 110 -12.61 -19.45 -1.65
N PHE A 111 -12.14 -19.23 -0.43
CA PHE A 111 -12.46 -20.10 0.71
C PHE A 111 -13.90 -19.93 1.20
N LEU A 112 -14.48 -18.73 1.14
CA LEU A 112 -15.89 -18.48 1.47
C LEU A 112 -16.85 -19.21 0.52
N TRP A 113 -16.50 -19.25 -0.78
CA TRP A 113 -17.26 -20.00 -1.78
C TRP A 113 -17.27 -21.50 -1.44
N LYS A 114 -16.10 -22.06 -1.10
CA LYS A 114 -15.95 -23.46 -0.69
C LYS A 114 -16.72 -23.79 0.61
N SER A 115 -16.84 -22.83 1.52
CA SER A 115 -17.61 -22.95 2.76
C SER A 115 -19.13 -22.73 2.62
N ARG A 116 -19.67 -22.71 1.39
CA ARG A 116 -21.10 -22.53 1.07
C ARG A 116 -21.71 -21.21 1.58
N ASN A 117 -20.91 -20.15 1.66
CA ASN A 117 -21.35 -18.81 2.03
C ASN A 117 -21.22 -17.83 0.84
N PRO A 118 -22.06 -17.97 -0.20
CA PRO A 118 -21.88 -17.25 -1.48
C PRO A 118 -22.07 -15.74 -1.36
N VAL A 119 -22.92 -15.28 -0.45
CA VAL A 119 -23.17 -13.83 -0.25
C VAL A 119 -21.91 -13.14 0.24
N PHE A 120 -21.20 -13.73 1.21
CA PHE A 120 -19.96 -13.17 1.73
C PHE A 120 -18.81 -13.25 0.71
N ALA A 121 -18.78 -14.30 -0.12
CA ALA A 121 -17.82 -14.39 -1.22
C ALA A 121 -18.04 -13.28 -2.26
N LEU A 122 -19.29 -12.99 -2.62
CA LEU A 122 -19.63 -11.90 -3.56
C LEU A 122 -19.20 -10.54 -3.00
N ILE A 123 -19.49 -10.25 -1.73
CA ILE A 123 -19.08 -9.00 -1.09
C ILE A 123 -17.55 -8.86 -1.07
N ALA A 124 -16.82 -9.95 -0.82
CA ALA A 124 -15.36 -9.94 -0.87
C ALA A 124 -14.81 -9.62 -2.28
N VAL A 125 -15.44 -10.13 -3.34
CA VAL A 125 -15.07 -9.78 -4.73
C VAL A 125 -15.39 -8.32 -5.04
N ILE A 126 -16.54 -7.80 -4.59
CA ILE A 126 -16.89 -6.39 -4.78
C ILE A 126 -15.87 -5.50 -4.04
N ALA A 127 -15.51 -5.84 -2.82
CA ALA A 127 -14.48 -5.12 -2.06
C ALA A 127 -13.13 -5.13 -2.78
N CYS A 128 -12.74 -6.27 -3.36
CA CYS A 128 -11.55 -6.38 -4.20
C CYS A 128 -11.61 -5.42 -5.41
N LEU A 129 -12.74 -5.39 -6.13
CA LEU A 129 -12.93 -4.53 -7.30
C LEU A 129 -12.89 -3.05 -6.93
N LEU A 130 -13.59 -2.65 -5.86
CA LEU A 130 -13.58 -1.28 -5.38
C LEU A 130 -12.18 -0.82 -4.98
N THR A 131 -11.41 -1.69 -4.33
CA THR A 131 -10.02 -1.40 -3.96
C THR A 131 -9.14 -1.26 -5.21
N GLY A 132 -9.32 -2.14 -6.21
CA GLY A 132 -8.60 -2.05 -7.48
C GLY A 132 -8.90 -0.76 -8.23
N ILE A 133 -10.16 -0.33 -8.27
CA ILE A 133 -10.55 0.96 -8.87
C ILE A 133 -9.95 2.12 -8.08
N GLY A 134 -10.01 2.10 -6.74
CA GLY A 134 -9.48 3.16 -5.90
C GLY A 134 -7.95 3.35 -5.99
N ILE A 135 -7.20 2.30 -6.38
CA ILE A 135 -5.76 2.42 -6.63
C ILE A 135 -5.46 3.06 -7.99
N MET A 136 -6.38 2.94 -8.95
CA MET A 136 -6.20 3.43 -10.33
C MET A 136 -6.83 4.80 -10.58
N ALA A 137 -7.63 5.32 -9.63
CA ALA A 137 -8.34 6.60 -9.70
C ALA A 137 -7.53 7.71 -9.03
#